data_AF-A0ABD2FZE5-F1
#
_entry.id   AF-A0ABD2FZE5-F1
#
_cell.length_a   1.000
_cell.length_b   1.000
_cell.length_c   1.000
_cell.angle_alpha   90.00
_cell.angle_beta   90.00
_cell.angle_gamma   90.00
#
_symmetry.space_group_name_H-M   'P 1'
#
loop_
_entity.id
_entity.type
_entity.pdbx_description
1 polymer ?
#
loop_
_entity_poly.entity_id
_entity_poly.type
_entity_poly.pdbx_seq_one_letter_code
_entity_poly.pdbx_strand_id
1 'polypeptide(L)'
;MSRLYFLRKLRSFNVCSKMLEIFYQSVVASALFFAAVCWGGSIRAGDTSRINKLIRKAGSVIGIKLDPFEAVVERRTLNRLLSIMDNPTHPLHLQLDSQRSSFSNRLLQLPCHKDRYWKTFLPTAITTVQ
;
A
#
# COMPACT_ATOMS: atom_id res chain seq x y z
N MET A 1 -13.72 14.21 17.78
CA MET A 1 -12.26 14.00 17.77
C MET A 1 -11.76 13.93 16.32
N SER A 2 -10.85 14.82 15.90
CA SER A 2 -10.39 14.86 14.50
C SER A 2 -9.28 13.83 14.24
N ARG A 3 -9.33 13.09 13.11
CA ARG A 3 -8.35 12.05 12.72
C ARG A 3 -6.89 12.51 12.57
N LEU A 4 -6.60 13.81 12.61
CA LEU A 4 -5.25 14.39 12.45
C LEU A 4 -4.83 15.22 13.69
N TYR A 5 -5.43 14.96 14.86
CA TYR A 5 -5.17 15.75 16.07
C TYR A 5 -3.67 15.82 16.41
N PHE A 6 -2.98 14.68 16.47
CA PHE A 6 -1.56 14.63 16.83
C PHE A 6 -0.68 15.40 15.84
N LEU A 7 -0.93 15.27 14.52
CA LEU A 7 -0.19 16.03 13.51
C LEU A 7 -0.38 17.55 13.68
N ARG A 8 -1.62 18.00 13.93
CA ARG A 8 -1.88 19.43 14.19
C ARG A 8 -1.25 19.90 15.49
N LYS A 9 -1.28 19.06 16.53
CA LYS A 9 -0.67 19.38 17.82
C LYS A 9 0.84 19.50 17.72
N LEU A 10 1.51 18.58 17.02
CA LEU A 10 2.94 18.66 16.76
C LEU A 10 3.29 19.90 15.94
N ARG A 11 2.48 20.23 14.92
CA ARG A 11 2.66 21.47 14.15
C ARG A 11 2.55 22.73 15.03
N SER A 12 1.66 22.73 16.03
CA SER A 12 1.50 23.85 16.98
C SER A 12 2.73 24.08 17.88
N PHE A 13 3.61 23.08 18.01
CA PHE A 13 4.89 23.20 18.71
C PHE A 13 6.05 23.63 17.79
N ASN A 14 5.76 24.13 16.58
CA ASN A 14 6.75 24.54 15.59
C ASN A 14 7.72 23.43 15.16
N VAL A 15 7.30 22.16 15.23
CA VAL A 15 8.06 21.03 14.68
C VAL A 15 8.23 21.21 13.17
N CYS A 16 9.45 21.02 12.68
CA CYS A 16 9.77 21.20 11.26
C CYS A 16 9.01 20.20 10.38
N SER A 17 8.74 20.59 9.14
CA SER A 17 7.98 19.77 8.18
C SER A 17 8.60 18.39 7.95
N LYS A 18 9.93 18.28 8.02
CA LYS A 18 10.62 16.99 7.86
C LYS A 18 10.28 16.00 8.98
N MET A 19 10.24 16.47 10.21
CA MET A 19 9.91 15.61 11.35
C MET A 19 8.42 15.25 11.37
N LEU A 20 7.53 16.15 10.94
CA LEU A 20 6.11 15.85 10.75
C LEU A 20 5.87 14.84 9.62
N GLU A 21 6.63 14.93 8.54
CA GLU A 21 6.62 13.94 7.45
C GLU A 21 7.03 12.56 7.97
N ILE A 22 8.15 12.47 8.72
CA ILE A 22 8.62 11.21 9.31
C ILE A 22 7.54 10.62 10.23
N PHE A 23 6.93 11.43 11.08
CA PHE A 23 5.84 10.99 11.96
C PHE A 23 4.62 10.47 11.18
N TYR A 24 4.21 11.19 10.13
CA TYR A 24 3.12 10.74 9.26
C TYR A 24 3.47 9.39 8.60
N GLN A 25 4.69 9.26 8.09
CA GLN A 25 5.14 8.04 7.41
C GLN A 25 5.24 6.85 8.36
N SER A 26 5.71 7.06 9.60
CA SER A 26 5.92 6.00 10.57
C SER A 26 4.65 5.52 11.26
N VAL A 27 3.65 6.40 11.44
CA VAL A 27 2.41 6.07 12.20
C VAL A 27 1.20 5.94 11.29
N VAL A 28 0.90 7.00 10.53
CA VAL A 28 -0.37 7.08 9.77
C VAL A 28 -0.27 6.26 8.49
N ALA A 29 0.80 6.48 7.72
CA ALA A 29 1.04 5.78 6.47
C ALA A 29 1.27 4.28 6.70
N SER A 30 2.11 3.90 7.66
CA SER A 30 2.40 2.50 7.96
C SER A 30 1.13 1.68 8.25
N ALA A 31 0.24 2.20 9.11
CA ALA A 31 -1.02 1.54 9.44
C ALA A 31 -1.99 1.48 8.25
N LEU A 32 -2.17 2.59 7.53
CA LEU A 32 -3.06 2.65 6.36
C LEU A 32 -2.59 1.69 5.25
N PHE A 33 -1.29 1.69 4.96
CA PHE A 33 -0.77 0.89 3.86
C PHE A 33 -0.60 -0.57 4.24
N PHE A 34 -0.34 -0.91 5.51
CA PHE A 34 -0.43 -2.30 5.97
C PHE A 34 -1.84 -2.85 5.76
N ALA A 35 -2.86 -2.11 6.23
CA ALA A 35 -4.25 -2.48 6.01
C ALA A 35 -4.59 -2.59 4.50
N ALA A 36 -4.07 -1.67 3.68
CA ALA A 36 -4.30 -1.70 2.24
C ALA A 36 -3.62 -2.88 1.53
N VAL A 37 -2.43 -3.30 1.93
CA VAL A 37 -1.80 -4.50 1.33
C VAL A 37 -2.58 -5.77 1.70
N CYS A 38 -3.11 -5.84 2.93
CA CYS A 38 -3.88 -6.99 3.39
C CYS A 38 -5.31 -7.04 2.82
N TRP A 39 -5.97 -5.89 2.63
CA TRP A 39 -7.39 -5.79 2.28
C TRP A 39 -7.68 -5.03 0.97
N GLY A 40 -6.64 -4.63 0.24
CA GLY A 40 -6.69 -3.69 -0.88
C GLY A 40 -7.63 -4.08 -2.00
N GLY A 41 -7.75 -5.37 -2.30
CA GLY A 41 -8.68 -5.86 -3.32
C GLY A 41 -10.16 -5.63 -2.98
N SER A 42 -10.49 -5.29 -1.73
CA SER A 42 -11.86 -4.94 -1.31
C SER A 42 -12.10 -3.43 -1.20
N ILE A 43 -11.10 -2.59 -1.45
CA ILE A 43 -11.22 -1.14 -1.35
C ILE A 43 -12.01 -0.61 -2.56
N ARG A 44 -13.10 0.12 -2.28
CA ARG A 44 -13.91 0.75 -3.33
C ARG A 44 -13.38 2.14 -3.66
N ALA A 45 -13.71 2.65 -4.85
CA ALA A 45 -13.38 4.02 -5.26
C ALA A 45 -13.82 5.09 -4.24
N GLY A 46 -14.96 4.87 -3.58
CA GLY A 46 -15.43 5.73 -2.49
C GLY A 46 -14.49 5.77 -1.29
N ASP A 47 -13.94 4.62 -0.89
CA ASP A 47 -12.99 4.52 0.23
C ASP A 47 -11.65 5.15 -0.14
N THR A 48 -11.15 4.88 -1.34
CA THR A 48 -9.96 5.52 -1.90
C THR A 48 -10.09 7.04 -1.90
N SER A 49 -11.24 7.58 -2.33
CA SER A 49 -11.49 9.02 -2.30
C SER A 49 -11.47 9.62 -0.89
N ARG A 50 -11.99 8.88 0.11
CA ARG A 50 -12.00 9.30 1.52
C ARG A 50 -10.60 9.29 2.10
N ILE A 51 -9.78 8.28 1.77
CA ILE A 51 -8.38 8.19 2.18
C ILE A 51 -7.57 9.32 1.53
N ASN A 52 -7.71 9.53 0.22
CA ASN A 52 -7.02 10.62 -0.47
C ASN A 52 -7.38 12.01 0.09
N LYS A 53 -8.62 12.23 0.54
CA LYS A 53 -9.00 13.45 1.27
C LYS A 53 -8.25 13.61 2.59
N LEU A 54 -8.01 12.51 3.33
CA LEU A 54 -7.21 12.54 4.56
C LEU A 54 -5.73 12.82 4.26
N ILE A 55 -5.17 12.16 3.23
CA ILE A 55 -3.79 12.37 2.78
C ILE A 55 -3.57 13.84 2.41
N ARG A 56 -4.48 14.45 1.63
CA ARG A 56 -4.42 15.88 1.28
C ARG A 56 -4.47 16.79 2.51
N LYS A 57 -5.34 16.49 3.47
CA LYS A 57 -5.42 17.24 4.74
C LYS A 57 -4.15 17.09 5.57
N ALA A 58 -3.54 15.91 5.62
CA ALA A 58 -2.27 15.68 6.30
C ALA A 58 -1.15 16.47 5.62
N GLY A 59 -1.07 16.41 4.28
CA GLY A 59 -0.10 17.18 3.49
C GLY A 59 -0.21 18.69 3.73
N SER A 60 -1.43 19.23 3.86
CA SER A 60 -1.65 20.63 4.23
C SER A 60 -1.12 20.99 5.63
N VAL A 61 -1.21 20.08 6.60
CA VAL A 61 -0.66 20.30 7.96
C VAL A 61 0.87 20.22 7.97
N ILE A 62 1.43 19.29 7.18
CA ILE A 62 2.88 19.07 7.07
C ILE A 62 3.53 20.18 6.22
N GLY A 63 2.81 20.72 5.24
CA GLY A 63 3.32 21.67 4.25
C GLY A 63 3.96 20.99 3.02
N ILE A 64 3.64 19.72 2.75
CA ILE A 64 4.20 18.94 1.63
C ILE A 64 3.07 18.21 0.90
N LYS A 65 3.18 18.09 -0.42
CA LYS A 65 2.28 17.24 -1.22
C LYS A 65 2.67 15.78 -1.00
N LEU A 66 1.77 15.02 -0.35
CA LEU A 66 1.92 13.58 -0.16
C LEU A 66 1.43 12.81 -1.38
N ASP A 67 2.03 11.64 -1.62
CA ASP A 67 1.61 10.71 -2.66
C ASP A 67 0.15 10.26 -2.46
N PRO A 68 -0.62 10.07 -3.54
CA PRO A 68 -1.96 9.52 -3.46
C PRO A 68 -1.91 8.07 -2.97
N PHE A 69 -3.03 7.62 -2.39
CA PHE A 69 -3.17 6.30 -1.81
C PHE A 69 -2.77 5.18 -2.77
N GLU A 70 -3.26 5.25 -4.01
CA GLU A 70 -3.07 4.27 -5.07
C GLU A 70 -1.58 4.04 -5.37
N ALA A 71 -0.83 5.13 -5.60
CA ALA A 71 0.58 5.07 -5.93
C ALA A 71 1.42 4.46 -4.79
N VAL A 72 1.04 4.69 -3.53
CA VAL A 72 1.75 4.10 -2.40
C VAL A 72 1.38 2.63 -2.21
N VAL A 73 0.11 2.27 -2.40
CA VAL A 73 -0.33 0.86 -2.34
C VAL A 73 0.35 0.05 -3.43
N GLU A 74 0.39 0.54 -4.66
CA GLU A 74 1.07 -0.09 -5.78
C GLU A 74 2.55 -0.34 -5.43
N ARG A 75 3.28 0.72 -5.07
CA ARG A 75 4.70 0.63 -4.69
C ARG A 75 4.96 -0.34 -3.55
N ARG A 76 4.12 -0.33 -2.50
CA ARG A 76 4.29 -1.25 -1.36
C ARG A 76 3.90 -2.68 -1.70
N THR A 77 2.91 -2.88 -2.55
CA THR A 77 2.49 -4.20 -3.04
C THR A 77 3.62 -4.81 -3.86
N LEU A 78 4.24 -4.03 -4.76
CA LEU A 78 5.42 -4.43 -5.51
C LEU A 78 6.59 -4.78 -4.58
N ASN A 79 6.95 -3.91 -3.65
CA ASN A 79 8.05 -4.18 -2.70
C ASN A 79 7.78 -5.43 -1.86
N ARG A 80 6.53 -5.67 -1.45
CA ARG A 80 6.16 -6.87 -0.70
C ARG A 80 6.26 -8.11 -1.55
N LEU A 81 5.83 -8.05 -2.81
CA LEU A 81 5.93 -9.16 -3.75
C LEU A 81 7.40 -9.52 -4.01
N LEU A 82 8.25 -8.53 -4.30
CA LEU A 82 9.68 -8.73 -4.49
C LEU A 82 10.33 -9.35 -3.24
N SER A 83 10.00 -8.84 -2.05
CA SER A 83 10.48 -9.41 -0.79
C SER A 83 10.08 -10.88 -0.58
N ILE A 84 8.96 -11.34 -1.14
CA ILE A 84 8.57 -12.75 -1.10
C ILE A 84 9.37 -13.54 -2.14
N MET A 85 9.54 -12.99 -3.34
CA MET A 85 10.30 -13.61 -4.42
C MET A 85 11.79 -13.77 -4.06
N ASP A 86 12.35 -12.83 -3.30
CA ASP A 86 13.75 -12.85 -2.86
C ASP A 86 13.98 -13.73 -1.62
N ASN A 87 12.92 -14.26 -1.01
CA ASN A 87 13.00 -15.11 0.19
C ASN A 87 12.50 -16.54 -0.09
N PRO A 88 13.39 -17.50 -0.38
CA PRO A 88 13.04 -18.90 -0.63
C PRO A 88 12.31 -19.60 0.53
N THR A 89 12.50 -19.13 1.76
CA THR A 89 11.85 -19.71 2.94
C THR A 89 10.42 -19.20 3.15
N HIS A 90 9.99 -18.20 2.38
CA HIS A 90 8.66 -17.63 2.53
C HIS A 90 7.59 -18.63 2.07
N PRO A 91 6.47 -18.82 2.80
CA PRO A 91 5.45 -19.83 2.48
C PRO A 91 4.80 -19.65 1.10
N LEU A 92 4.76 -18.41 0.59
CA LEU A 92 4.23 -18.10 -0.75
C LEU A 92 5.29 -18.12 -1.87
N HIS A 93 6.57 -18.34 -1.56
CA HIS A 93 7.66 -18.29 -2.54
C HIS A 93 7.47 -19.36 -3.62
N LEU A 94 7.28 -20.62 -3.23
CA LEU A 94 7.09 -21.73 -4.17
C LEU A 94 5.87 -21.52 -5.09
N GLN A 95 4.79 -20.96 -4.55
CA GLN A 95 3.60 -20.66 -5.35
C GLN A 95 3.89 -19.60 -6.41
N LEU A 96 4.56 -18.50 -6.05
CA LEU A 96 4.94 -17.46 -7.01
C LEU A 96 5.96 -17.96 -8.03
N ASP A 97 6.92 -18.77 -7.61
CA ASP A 97 7.92 -19.34 -8.50
C ASP A 97 7.29 -20.28 -9.52
N SER A 98 6.33 -21.12 -9.11
CA SER A 98 5.55 -21.98 -10.00
C SER A 98 4.68 -21.20 -11.00
N GLN A 99 4.34 -19.94 -10.70
CA GLN A 99 3.56 -19.08 -11.58
C GLN A 99 4.42 -18.36 -12.63
N ARG A 100 5.75 -18.48 -12.58
CA ARG A 100 6.62 -17.88 -13.59
C ARG A 100 6.48 -18.61 -14.92
N SER A 101 6.31 -17.84 -15.98
CA SER A 101 6.41 -18.33 -17.35
C SER A 101 7.82 -18.87 -17.61
N SER A 102 7.94 -20.11 -18.05
CA SER A 102 9.23 -20.69 -18.46
C SER A 102 9.88 -19.95 -19.64
N PHE A 103 9.07 -19.29 -20.49
CA PHE A 103 9.55 -18.54 -21.65
C PHE A 103 9.98 -17.11 -21.32
N SER A 104 9.20 -16.39 -20.50
CA SER A 104 9.40 -14.94 -20.27
C SER A 104 9.74 -14.55 -18.84
N ASN A 105 9.75 -15.52 -17.92
CA ASN A 105 9.91 -15.32 -16.47
C ASN A 105 8.87 -14.37 -15.82
N ARG A 106 7.83 -13.96 -16.56
CA ARG A 106 6.72 -13.13 -16.07
C ARG A 106 5.78 -13.97 -15.20
N LEU A 107 5.25 -13.36 -14.16
CA LEU A 107 4.23 -13.98 -13.32
C LEU A 107 2.93 -14.13 -14.10
N LEU A 108 2.42 -15.35 -14.18
CA LEU A 108 1.19 -15.68 -14.86
C LEU A 108 0.02 -15.60 -13.87
N GLN A 109 -1.02 -14.89 -14.27
CA GLN A 109 -2.25 -14.84 -13.50
C GLN A 109 -3.04 -16.15 -13.69
N LEU A 110 -3.29 -16.86 -12.59
CA LEU A 110 -4.13 -18.05 -12.62
C LEU A 110 -5.61 -17.67 -12.76
N PRO A 111 -6.36 -18.29 -13.69
CA PRO A 111 -7.78 -18.07 -13.80
C PRO A 111 -8.49 -18.53 -12.52
N CYS A 112 -9.22 -17.62 -11.90
CA CYS A 112 -10.09 -17.94 -10.78
C CYS A 112 -11.42 -17.23 -10.97
N HIS A 113 -12.54 -17.95 -10.84
CA HIS A 113 -13.86 -17.38 -11.04
C HIS A 113 -14.47 -16.79 -9.74
N LYS A 114 -13.75 -16.90 -8.61
CA LYS A 114 -14.24 -16.45 -7.31
C LYS A 114 -13.71 -15.06 -6.99
N ASP A 115 -14.62 -14.08 -6.92
CA ASP A 115 -14.36 -12.72 -6.44
C ASP A 115 -13.54 -12.68 -5.15
N ARG A 116 -13.79 -13.63 -4.24
CA ARG A 116 -13.06 -13.72 -2.98
C ARG A 116 -11.55 -13.89 -3.19
N TYR A 117 -11.14 -14.75 -4.12
CA TYR A 117 -9.73 -14.99 -4.42
C TYR A 117 -9.13 -13.80 -5.19
N TRP A 118 -9.85 -13.28 -6.18
CA TRP A 118 -9.43 -12.11 -6.96
C TRP A 118 -9.11 -10.89 -6.11
N LYS A 119 -9.83 -10.72 -5.00
CA LYS A 119 -9.63 -9.61 -4.06
C LYS A 119 -8.54 -9.86 -3.02
N THR A 120 -7.81 -10.98 -3.10
CA THR A 120 -6.66 -11.25 -2.23
C THR A 120 -5.38 -10.61 -2.78
N PHE A 121 -4.32 -10.66 -1.96
CA PHE A 121 -3.01 -10.10 -2.27
C PHE A 121 -2.43 -10.62 -3.59
N LEU A 122 -2.39 -11.94 -3.82
CA LEU A 122 -1.63 -12.51 -4.96
C LEU A 122 -2.16 -12.07 -6.33
N PRO A 123 -3.46 -12.21 -6.67
CA PRO A 123 -3.95 -11.77 -7.97
C PRO A 123 -3.78 -10.26 -8.17
N THR A 124 -4.03 -9.48 -7.11
CA THR A 124 -3.90 -8.01 -7.14
C THR A 124 -2.44 -7.58 -7.36
N ALA A 125 -1.49 -8.25 -6.70
CA ALA A 125 -0.06 -7.98 -6.80
C ALA A 125 0.49 -8.35 -8.18
N ILE A 126 0.07 -9.48 -8.75
CA ILE A 126 0.49 -9.91 -10.10
C ILE A 126 0.02 -8.91 -11.15
N THR A 127 -1.23 -8.42 -11.05
CA THR A 127 -1.76 -7.41 -11.98
C THR A 127 -1.06 -6.05 -11.87
N THR A 128 -0.40 -5.74 -10.75
CA THR A 128 0.34 -4.47 -10.60
C THR A 128 1.76 -4.53 -11.17
N VAL A 129 2.27 -5.72 -11.49
CA VAL A 129 3.65 -5.92 -12.00
C VAL A 129 3.70 -6.03 -13.52
N GLN A 130 2.59 -6.42 -14.16
CA GLN A 130 2.49 -6.57 -15.61
C GLN A 130 2.35 -5.22 -16.32
#